data_AF-Q8YQ39-F1
#
_entry.id   AF-Q8YQ39-F1
#
_cell.length_a   1.000
_cell.length_b   1.000
_cell.length_c   1.000
_cell.angle_alpha   90.00
_cell.angle_beta   90.00
_cell.angle_gamma   90.00
#
_symmetry.space_group_name_H-M   'P 1'
#
loop_
_entity.id
_entity.type
_entity.pdbx_description
1 polymer ?
#
loop_
_entity_poly.entity_id
_entity_poly.type
_entity_poly.pdbx_seq_one_letter_code
_entity_poly.pdbx_strand_id
1 'polypeptide(L)'
;MTIQLLNDRYQVIRTLGAGGFGETYLAEDTYMPSKRRCVVKQLRPIQNNPQIYQLVQERFQREAAILEELGGATEQIPALYAYFSADGQFYLVQEWVEGDTLTGRLQQQGLFTESAIQELLVNLLPVLEYVHSKHIVHRDIKPDNIILRHRDGKPVLIDFGAVRESMGTVVNSQGNPTSSIVIGTPGYMPSEQAAGRPVYSSDLYSLGLTAIYLLTGRQPQTLEIDSQTGEIMWRQYASQMNPILASVLDKAIAYHPRDRYATARAMLDNLQSISSPIPPTQPYFAPPPVVSAPPQPTVPVAPQANVTGNNQKGILFGSLIAGGLIGASVIIGLAFTRTPQPVAENNNTSPVNSITETPVIKATPEVTQPPVTAQPIVPSPQQQVNSSPFPSITSVPIDVNINNNNYLWLSQQAVTDADLDDKDGYTLDIMRNTVFARHGRRFDNPGLQDYFNNQPWYNPIYSPKEFPIKLLTRLEQRNVDYIAAYQKRYNLRHFK
;
A
#
# COMPACT_ATOMS: atom_id res chain seq x y z
N MET A 1 11.67 17.30 33.67
CA MET A 1 11.35 16.92 32.27
C MET A 1 12.09 17.88 31.37
N THR A 2 12.93 17.39 30.49
CA THR A 2 13.67 18.22 29.52
C THR A 2 12.70 18.71 28.46
N ILE A 3 12.59 20.03 28.29
CA ILE A 3 11.79 20.64 27.23
C ILE A 3 12.53 20.40 25.92
N GLN A 4 11.90 19.68 24.99
CA GLN A 4 12.41 19.53 23.63
C GLN A 4 11.81 20.64 22.75
N LEU A 5 12.67 21.51 22.25
CA LEU A 5 12.32 22.58 21.30
C LEU A 5 12.87 22.24 19.93
N LEU A 6 12.02 22.36 18.90
CA LEU A 6 12.43 22.27 17.50
C LEU A 6 12.52 23.68 16.93
N ASN A 7 13.67 24.02 16.35
CA ASN A 7 13.97 25.34 15.78
C ASN A 7 13.69 26.50 16.77
N ASP A 8 14.03 26.28 18.05
CA ASP A 8 13.84 27.24 19.15
C ASP A 8 12.44 27.85 19.27
N ARG A 9 11.42 27.19 18.70
CA ARG A 9 10.06 27.73 18.57
C ARG A 9 8.98 26.71 18.87
N TYR A 10 9.13 25.48 18.38
CA TYR A 10 8.08 24.48 18.51
C TYR A 10 8.39 23.58 19.70
N GLN A 11 7.65 23.75 20.79
CA GLN A 11 7.81 22.91 21.97
C GLN A 11 7.07 21.60 21.77
N VAL A 12 7.79 20.48 21.74
CA VAL A 12 7.19 19.15 21.60
C VAL A 12 6.38 18.82 22.86
N ILE A 13 5.10 18.49 22.68
CA ILE A 13 4.20 17.99 23.73
C ILE A 13 4.30 16.47 23.81
N ARG A 14 4.15 15.79 22.66
CA ARG A 14 4.23 14.33 22.54
C ARG A 14 4.49 13.88 21.11
N THR A 15 5.06 12.69 20.95
CA THR A 15 5.15 12.00 19.67
C THR A 15 3.78 11.42 19.28
N LEU A 16 3.34 11.70 18.05
CA LEU A 16 2.11 11.17 17.46
C LEU A 16 2.38 9.90 16.65
N GLY A 17 3.57 9.80 16.04
CA GLY A 17 3.99 8.62 15.29
C GLY A 17 5.49 8.65 15.01
N ALA A 18 6.08 7.48 14.84
CA ALA A 18 7.49 7.31 14.48
C ALA A 18 7.61 6.18 13.45
N GLY A 19 8.47 6.35 12.45
CA GLY A 19 8.71 5.37 11.40
C GLY A 19 10.06 5.55 10.72
N GLY A 20 10.36 4.72 9.72
CA GLY A 20 11.68 4.67 9.08
C GLY A 20 12.13 5.95 8.36
N PHE A 21 11.22 6.92 8.15
CA PHE A 21 11.50 8.16 7.41
C PHE A 21 11.40 9.40 8.28
N GLY A 22 11.02 9.26 9.56
CA GLY A 22 10.74 10.43 10.37
C GLY A 22 9.91 10.18 11.62
N GLU A 23 9.71 11.27 12.36
CA GLU A 23 8.87 11.33 13.54
C GLU A 23 7.86 12.48 13.37
N THR A 24 6.63 12.25 13.83
CA THR A 24 5.56 13.25 13.82
C THR A 24 5.24 13.61 15.27
N TYR A 25 5.22 14.90 15.57
CA TYR A 25 5.00 15.43 16.92
C TYR A 25 3.76 16.30 16.98
N LEU A 26 3.07 16.27 18.12
CA LEU A 26 2.21 17.36 18.56
C LEU A 26 3.09 18.37 19.29
N ALA A 27 3.03 19.63 18.88
CA ALA A 27 3.82 20.70 19.46
C ALA A 27 3.00 21.98 19.67
N GLU A 28 3.50 22.88 20.52
CA GLU A 28 3.00 24.25 20.65
C GLU A 28 3.94 25.24 19.98
N ASP A 29 3.37 26.20 19.24
CA ASP A 29 4.10 27.32 18.68
C ASP A 29 4.32 28.39 19.76
N THR A 30 5.50 28.39 20.39
CA THR A 30 5.82 29.26 21.54
C THR A 30 5.93 30.74 21.18
N TYR A 31 6.07 31.07 19.89
CA TYR A 31 6.14 32.45 19.43
C TYR A 31 4.74 33.08 19.32
N MET A 32 3.69 32.27 19.31
CA MET A 32 2.31 32.74 19.28
C MET A 32 1.80 32.93 20.71
N PRO A 33 1.17 34.07 21.06
CA PRO A 33 0.62 34.28 22.40
C PRO A 33 -0.38 33.21 22.83
N SER A 34 -1.12 32.64 21.86
CA SER A 34 -2.07 31.56 22.09
C SER A 34 -1.43 30.20 22.37
N LYS A 35 -0.12 30.04 22.12
CA LYS A 35 0.58 28.75 22.12
C LYS A 35 -0.17 27.69 21.30
N ARG A 36 -0.68 28.11 20.14
CA ARG A 36 -1.51 27.24 19.28
C ARG A 36 -0.80 25.90 19.05
N ARG A 37 -1.59 24.82 19.09
CA ARG A 37 -1.10 23.47 18.79
C ARG A 37 -0.88 23.31 17.29
N CYS A 38 0.15 22.55 16.93
CA CYS A 38 0.51 22.23 15.56
C CYS A 38 1.08 20.81 15.48
N VAL A 39 1.07 20.25 14.28
CA VAL A 39 1.77 19.01 13.96
C VAL A 39 3.11 19.36 13.35
N VAL A 40 4.19 18.79 13.86
CA VAL A 40 5.54 18.90 13.28
C VAL A 40 5.96 17.54 12.76
N LYS A 41 6.05 17.39 11.43
CA LYS A 41 6.65 16.21 10.81
C LYS A 41 8.14 16.47 10.61
N GLN A 42 8.97 15.67 11.26
CA GLN A 42 10.41 15.63 11.06
C GLN A 42 10.74 14.48 10.11
N LEU A 43 11.41 14.76 9.00
CA LEU A 43 11.96 13.73 8.13
C LEU A 43 13.46 13.60 8.38
N ARG A 44 13.91 12.36 8.56
CA ARG A 44 15.32 12.04 8.79
C ARG A 44 15.93 11.38 7.56
N PRO A 45 16.97 11.95 6.95
CA PRO A 45 17.72 11.25 5.92
C PRO A 45 18.36 9.99 6.51
N ILE A 46 18.29 8.87 5.78
CA ILE A 46 19.08 7.69 6.13
C ILE A 46 20.56 8.07 5.94
N GLN A 47 21.36 7.92 6.99
CA GLN A 47 22.73 8.41 7.04
C GLN A 47 23.59 7.81 5.89
N ASN A 48 24.48 8.64 5.34
CA ASN A 48 25.56 8.32 4.39
C ASN A 48 25.20 8.08 2.90
N ASN A 49 24.04 8.52 2.40
CA ASN A 49 23.78 8.55 0.95
C ASN A 49 23.29 9.93 0.45
N PRO A 50 24.14 10.71 -0.25
CA PRO A 50 23.77 12.02 -0.80
C PRO A 50 22.57 12.01 -1.75
N GLN A 51 22.38 10.93 -2.51
CA GLN A 51 21.24 10.79 -3.43
C GLN A 51 19.93 10.62 -2.67
N ILE A 52 19.96 9.87 -1.55
CA ILE A 52 18.79 9.70 -0.66
C ILE A 52 18.46 11.01 0.04
N TYR A 53 19.48 11.78 0.46
CA TYR A 53 19.27 13.10 1.05
C TYR A 53 18.53 14.04 0.09
N GLN A 54 19.00 14.16 -1.15
CA GLN A 54 18.38 15.00 -2.17
C GLN A 54 16.95 14.54 -2.50
N LEU A 55 16.73 13.23 -2.62
CA LEU A 55 15.40 12.67 -2.84
C LEU A 55 14.44 12.99 -1.68
N VAL A 56 14.89 12.86 -0.43
CA VAL A 56 14.08 13.20 0.75
C VAL A 56 13.77 14.69 0.78
N GLN A 57 14.75 15.54 0.44
CA GLN A 57 14.56 16.99 0.34
C GLN A 57 13.51 17.38 -0.70
N GLU A 58 13.63 16.86 -1.93
CA GLU A 58 12.70 17.13 -3.03
C GLU A 58 11.27 16.69 -2.68
N ARG A 59 11.13 15.50 -2.10
CA ARG A 59 9.85 14.95 -1.63
C ARG A 59 9.20 15.83 -0.59
N PHE A 60 10.00 16.31 0.36
CA PHE A 60 9.52 17.13 1.44
C PHE A 60 9.12 18.54 0.99
N GLN A 61 9.91 19.12 0.10
CA GLN A 61 9.57 20.39 -0.55
C GLN A 61 8.27 20.25 -1.36
N ARG A 62 8.07 19.13 -2.04
CA ARG A 62 6.83 18.86 -2.77
C ARG A 62 5.61 18.75 -1.85
N GLU A 63 5.73 18.06 -0.71
CA GLU A 63 4.63 18.00 0.27
C GLU A 63 4.26 19.39 0.80
N ALA A 64 5.27 20.22 1.13
CA ALA A 64 5.05 21.60 1.55
C ALA A 64 4.36 22.43 0.47
N ALA A 65 4.84 22.37 -0.78
CA ALA A 65 4.25 23.10 -1.91
C ALA A 65 2.79 22.70 -2.17
N ILE A 66 2.47 21.40 -2.06
CA ILE A 66 1.08 20.92 -2.19
C ILE A 66 0.20 21.48 -1.08
N LEU A 67 0.63 21.44 0.18
CA LEU A 67 -0.16 21.97 1.30
C LEU A 67 -0.28 23.50 1.23
N GLU A 68 0.72 24.20 0.73
CA GLU A 68 0.66 25.64 0.47
C GLU A 68 -0.38 25.97 -0.63
N GLU A 69 -0.40 25.20 -1.73
CA GLU A 69 -1.36 25.39 -2.82
C GLU A 69 -2.80 25.03 -2.43
N LEU A 70 -2.97 23.97 -1.63
CA LEU A 70 -4.29 23.46 -1.25
C LEU A 70 -4.87 24.14 0.00
N GLY A 71 -4.00 24.55 0.92
CA GLY A 71 -4.37 25.09 2.23
C GLY A 71 -5.21 26.36 2.14
N GLY A 72 -6.13 26.53 3.10
CA GLY A 72 -6.94 27.75 3.24
C GLY A 72 -8.16 27.85 2.32
N ALA A 73 -8.28 27.03 1.28
CA ALA A 73 -9.48 26.99 0.43
C ALA A 73 -10.62 26.14 1.04
N THR A 74 -10.28 25.16 1.86
CA THR A 74 -11.22 24.31 2.60
C THR A 74 -10.67 24.00 3.97
N GLU A 75 -11.56 23.83 4.95
CA GLU A 75 -11.18 23.38 6.29
C GLU A 75 -10.91 21.88 6.37
N GLN A 76 -11.13 21.12 5.30
CA GLN A 76 -10.93 19.67 5.26
C GLN A 76 -9.53 19.28 4.75
N ILE A 77 -8.62 20.24 4.63
CA ILE A 77 -7.19 20.05 4.36
C ILE A 77 -6.42 20.93 5.37
N PRO A 78 -5.45 20.38 6.15
CA PRO A 78 -4.69 21.17 7.11
C PRO A 78 -3.91 22.32 6.45
N ALA A 79 -3.91 23.50 7.08
CA ALA A 79 -3.07 24.60 6.63
C ALA A 79 -1.57 24.33 6.92
N LEU A 80 -0.70 24.75 5.99
CA LEU A 80 0.73 24.85 6.22
C LEU A 80 1.06 26.07 7.10
N TYR A 81 1.83 25.87 8.16
CA TYR A 81 2.30 26.96 9.04
C TYR A 81 3.76 27.31 8.83
N ALA A 82 4.61 26.32 8.57
CA ALA A 82 6.03 26.55 8.30
C ALA A 82 6.67 25.34 7.62
N TYR A 83 7.77 25.61 6.93
CA TYR A 83 8.68 24.62 6.37
C TYR A 83 10.10 25.10 6.65
N PHE A 84 10.94 24.25 7.22
CA PHE A 84 12.34 24.59 7.50
C PHE A 84 13.24 23.37 7.58
N SER A 85 14.55 23.60 7.59
CA SER A 85 15.58 22.59 7.84
C SER A 85 16.46 23.00 9.01
N ALA A 86 16.79 22.05 9.89
CA ALA A 86 17.72 22.25 11.00
C ALA A 86 18.53 20.97 11.24
N ASP A 87 19.84 21.11 11.47
CA ASP A 87 20.76 19.99 11.71
C ASP A 87 20.70 18.86 10.66
N GLY A 88 20.55 19.26 9.39
CA GLY A 88 20.43 18.33 8.27
C GLY A 88 19.11 17.53 8.24
N GLN A 89 18.15 17.88 9.09
CA GLN A 89 16.81 17.30 9.13
C GLN A 89 15.80 18.29 8.55
N PHE A 90 14.68 17.77 8.06
CA PHE A 90 13.63 18.59 7.45
C PHE A 90 12.36 18.58 8.29
N TYR A 91 11.70 19.74 8.43
CA TYR A 91 10.54 19.93 9.30
C TYR A 91 9.39 20.67 8.60
N LEU A 92 8.19 20.12 8.74
CA LEU A 92 6.95 20.57 8.13
C LEU A 92 5.98 20.78 9.28
N VAL A 93 5.53 22.01 9.42
CA VAL A 93 4.62 22.42 10.49
C VAL A 93 3.27 22.70 9.87
N GLN A 94 2.26 21.97 10.31
CA GLN A 94 0.90 22.09 9.80
C GLN A 94 -0.11 22.23 10.95
N GLU A 95 -1.34 22.59 10.58
CA GLU A 95 -2.46 22.65 11.50
C GLU A 95 -2.65 21.33 12.28
N TRP A 96 -2.90 21.46 13.58
CA TRP A 96 -3.37 20.35 14.39
C TRP A 96 -4.88 20.18 14.23
N VAL A 97 -5.28 19.02 13.72
CA VAL A 97 -6.70 18.64 13.61
C VAL A 97 -7.07 17.82 14.84
N GLU A 98 -7.88 18.40 15.71
CA GLU A 98 -8.41 17.68 16.87
C GLU A 98 -9.53 16.72 16.43
N GLY A 99 -9.21 15.43 16.42
CA GLY A 99 -10.07 14.38 15.93
C GLY A 99 -9.45 12.99 16.06
N ASP A 100 -10.18 11.99 15.59
CA ASP A 100 -9.71 10.59 15.51
C ASP A 100 -9.49 10.22 14.04
N THR A 101 -8.39 9.50 13.73
CA THR A 101 -8.25 8.87 12.41
C THR A 101 -9.39 7.87 12.19
N LEU A 102 -9.76 7.55 10.94
CA LEU A 102 -10.76 6.51 10.70
C LEU A 102 -10.33 5.12 11.22
N THR A 103 -9.02 4.87 11.31
CA THR A 103 -8.49 3.67 11.99
C THR A 103 -8.80 3.68 13.48
N GLY A 104 -8.45 4.76 14.20
CA GLY A 104 -8.76 4.89 15.63
C GLY A 104 -10.27 4.85 15.86
N ARG A 105 -10.97 5.57 14.98
CA ARG A 105 -12.34 5.41 14.48
C ARG A 105 -13.01 4.07 14.82
N LEU A 106 -12.60 3.13 13.96
CA LEU A 106 -13.02 1.75 13.85
C LEU A 106 -12.58 0.91 15.06
N GLN A 107 -11.37 1.14 15.57
CA GLN A 107 -10.85 0.39 16.72
C GLN A 107 -11.62 0.68 18.01
N GLN A 108 -12.04 1.92 18.22
CA GLN A 108 -12.74 2.34 19.43
C GLN A 108 -14.23 1.97 19.42
N GLN A 109 -14.88 2.07 18.25
CA GLN A 109 -16.35 2.02 18.17
C GLN A 109 -16.90 0.93 17.24
N GLY A 110 -16.01 0.17 16.60
CA GLY A 110 -16.39 -0.88 15.65
C GLY A 110 -16.76 -0.35 14.27
N LEU A 111 -17.38 -1.23 13.49
CA LEU A 111 -17.69 -1.04 12.07
C LEU A 111 -18.57 0.19 11.83
N PHE A 112 -18.35 0.83 10.69
CA PHE A 112 -19.17 1.96 10.25
C PHE A 112 -20.48 1.46 9.66
N THR A 113 -21.56 2.19 9.92
CA THR A 113 -22.85 1.94 9.25
C THR A 113 -22.81 2.44 7.81
N GLU A 114 -23.71 1.94 6.97
CA GLU A 114 -23.84 2.42 5.58
C GLU A 114 -24.09 3.92 5.49
N SER A 115 -24.94 4.45 6.38
CA SER A 115 -25.21 5.90 6.45
C SER A 115 -23.96 6.69 6.78
N ALA A 116 -23.13 6.20 7.70
CA ALA A 116 -21.86 6.85 8.06
C ALA A 116 -20.86 6.81 6.90
N ILE A 117 -20.83 5.73 6.12
CA ILE A 117 -19.99 5.64 4.91
C ILE A 117 -20.50 6.57 3.82
N GLN A 118 -21.81 6.62 3.59
CA GLN A 118 -22.39 7.54 2.63
C GLN A 118 -22.07 8.99 2.99
N GLU A 119 -22.22 9.37 4.27
CA GLU A 119 -21.86 10.70 4.77
C GLU A 119 -20.36 10.99 4.60
N LEU A 120 -19.50 10.02 4.94
CA LEU A 120 -18.04 10.14 4.74
C LEU A 120 -17.70 10.42 3.27
N LEU A 121 -18.26 9.65 2.34
CA LEU A 121 -18.04 9.80 0.91
C LEU A 121 -18.57 11.14 0.39
N VAL A 122 -19.78 11.54 0.80
CA VAL A 122 -20.37 12.84 0.43
C VAL A 122 -19.50 14.01 0.89
N ASN A 123 -18.86 13.91 2.05
CA ASN A 123 -17.98 14.96 2.56
C ASN A 123 -16.56 14.93 1.97
N LEU A 124 -16.03 13.77 1.55
CA LEU A 124 -14.67 13.64 0.99
C LEU A 124 -14.59 13.84 -0.53
N LEU A 125 -15.61 13.43 -1.29
CA LEU A 125 -15.59 13.56 -2.74
C LEU A 125 -15.44 15.02 -3.22
N PRO A 126 -16.08 16.03 -2.61
CA PRO A 126 -15.82 17.44 -2.93
C PRO A 126 -14.38 17.88 -2.62
N VAL A 127 -13.77 17.32 -1.57
CA VAL A 127 -12.36 17.61 -1.23
C VAL A 127 -11.45 17.03 -2.32
N LEU A 128 -11.70 15.80 -2.77
CA LEU A 128 -10.94 15.20 -3.87
C LEU A 128 -11.17 15.92 -5.19
N GLU A 129 -12.39 16.37 -5.48
CA GLU A 129 -12.67 17.21 -6.65
C GLU A 129 -11.82 18.50 -6.62
N TYR A 130 -11.74 19.17 -5.47
CA TYR A 130 -10.88 20.33 -5.30
C TYR A 130 -9.40 20.00 -5.52
N VAL A 131 -8.88 18.94 -4.89
CA VAL A 131 -7.48 18.50 -5.05
C VAL A 131 -7.18 18.18 -6.52
N HIS A 132 -8.06 17.43 -7.20
CA HIS A 132 -7.89 17.05 -8.61
C HIS A 132 -7.99 18.27 -9.54
N SER A 133 -8.78 19.28 -9.20
CA SER A 133 -8.84 20.55 -9.96
C SER A 133 -7.51 21.30 -9.97
N LYS A 134 -6.68 21.10 -8.94
CA LYS A 134 -5.31 21.61 -8.84
C LYS A 134 -4.27 20.70 -9.48
N HIS A 135 -4.71 19.68 -10.22
CA HIS A 135 -3.86 18.74 -10.93
C HIS A 135 -2.97 17.90 -9.99
N ILE A 136 -3.43 17.73 -8.74
CA ILE A 136 -2.76 16.96 -7.70
C ILE A 136 -3.49 15.64 -7.53
N VAL A 137 -2.75 14.56 -7.31
CA VAL A 137 -3.27 13.25 -6.88
C VAL A 137 -2.78 13.00 -5.46
N HIS A 138 -3.67 12.61 -4.55
CA HIS A 138 -3.33 12.41 -3.14
C HIS A 138 -2.38 11.22 -2.94
N ARG A 139 -2.64 10.10 -3.61
CA ARG A 139 -1.80 8.88 -3.67
C ARG A 139 -1.66 8.07 -2.38
N ASP A 140 -2.11 8.56 -1.24
CA ASP A 140 -2.09 7.80 0.03
C ASP A 140 -3.43 7.88 0.78
N ILE A 141 -4.55 7.73 0.08
CA ILE A 141 -5.86 7.70 0.75
C ILE A 141 -6.01 6.36 1.45
N LYS A 142 -6.18 6.41 2.77
CA LYS A 142 -6.39 5.25 3.64
C LYS A 142 -7.00 5.73 4.97
N PRO A 143 -7.53 4.83 5.81
CA PRO A 143 -8.15 5.19 7.09
C PRO A 143 -7.24 6.01 8.03
N ASP A 144 -5.92 5.78 8.02
CA ASP A 144 -4.98 6.52 8.87
C ASP A 144 -4.79 7.98 8.46
N ASN A 145 -5.05 8.28 7.17
CA ASN A 145 -4.81 9.60 6.58
C ASN A 145 -6.11 10.42 6.46
N ILE A 146 -7.17 10.03 7.17
CA ILE A 146 -8.41 10.77 7.25
C ILE A 146 -8.78 10.92 8.73
N ILE A 147 -8.88 12.15 9.21
CA ILE A 147 -9.27 12.46 10.59
C ILE A 147 -10.74 12.90 10.60
N LEU A 148 -11.57 12.26 11.43
CA LEU A 148 -12.89 12.78 11.78
C LEU A 148 -12.72 13.84 12.87
N ARG A 149 -12.90 15.10 12.48
CA ARG A 149 -12.72 16.24 13.36
C ARG A 149 -13.81 16.29 14.41
N HIS A 150 -13.44 16.50 15.67
CA HIS A 150 -14.40 16.44 16.79
C HIS A 150 -15.44 17.57 16.77
N ARG A 151 -15.06 18.77 16.34
CA ARG A 151 -15.93 19.95 16.45
C ARG A 151 -17.19 19.89 15.59
N ASP A 152 -17.14 19.20 14.46
CA ASP A 152 -18.21 19.18 13.45
C ASP A 152 -18.38 17.82 12.74
N GLY A 153 -17.60 16.81 13.11
CA GLY A 153 -17.67 15.46 12.52
C GLY A 153 -17.14 15.36 11.09
N LYS A 154 -16.60 16.44 10.51
CA LYS A 154 -16.17 16.44 9.11
C LYS A 154 -14.84 15.68 8.92
N PRO A 155 -14.71 14.91 7.84
CA PRO A 155 -13.45 14.25 7.50
C PRO A 155 -12.44 15.26 6.97
N VAL A 156 -11.24 15.24 7.52
CA VAL A 156 -10.09 16.06 7.13
C VAL A 156 -9.05 15.14 6.52
N LEU A 157 -8.67 15.42 5.27
CA LEU A 157 -7.68 14.65 4.51
C LEU A 157 -6.28 15.17 4.84
N ILE A 158 -5.41 14.28 5.29
CA ILE A 158 -4.04 14.59 5.71
C ILE A 158 -3.03 13.78 4.90
N ASP A 159 -1.75 14.16 5.00
CA ASP A 159 -0.62 13.36 4.50
C ASP A 159 -0.67 13.12 2.98
N PHE A 160 -0.60 14.22 2.23
CA PHE A 160 -0.50 14.19 0.78
C PHE A 160 0.76 13.43 0.36
N GLY A 161 0.58 12.33 -0.36
CA GLY A 161 1.60 11.33 -0.70
C GLY A 161 2.68 11.81 -1.68
N ALA A 162 3.02 13.09 -1.71
CA ALA A 162 4.17 13.64 -2.43
C ALA A 162 5.46 12.91 -2.10
N VAL A 163 5.60 12.44 -0.85
CA VAL A 163 6.75 11.66 -0.38
C VAL A 163 6.80 10.24 -0.97
N ARG A 164 5.73 9.80 -1.65
CA ARG A 164 5.62 8.46 -2.26
C ARG A 164 5.77 8.47 -3.79
N GLU A 165 6.10 9.62 -4.38
CA GLU A 165 6.32 9.72 -5.81
C GLU A 165 7.60 9.01 -6.26
N SER A 166 7.43 8.23 -7.33
CA SER A 166 8.44 7.63 -8.20
C SER A 166 9.57 6.89 -7.50
N MET A 167 9.45 5.57 -7.51
CA MET A 167 10.58 4.74 -7.90
C MET A 167 10.23 4.06 -9.23
N GLY A 168 10.32 4.85 -10.30
CA GLY A 168 11.08 4.36 -11.43
C GLY A 168 12.53 4.30 -10.97
N THR A 169 13.19 3.17 -11.22
CA THR A 169 14.57 2.85 -10.87
C THR A 169 15.46 4.10 -10.81
N VAL A 170 15.86 4.55 -9.63
CA VAL A 170 16.96 5.52 -9.53
C VAL A 170 18.22 4.72 -9.84
N VAL A 171 18.69 4.83 -11.07
CA VAL A 171 19.90 4.17 -11.52
C VAL A 171 21.08 5.00 -11.01
N ASN A 172 21.97 4.42 -10.21
CA ASN A 172 23.19 5.14 -9.83
C ASN A 172 24.07 5.39 -11.09
N SER A 173 25.13 6.19 -10.97
CA SER A 173 26.05 6.48 -12.09
C SER A 173 26.73 5.24 -12.69
N GLN A 174 26.47 4.04 -12.15
CA GLN A 174 27.02 2.74 -12.55
C GLN A 174 25.96 1.82 -13.20
N GLY A 175 24.73 2.27 -13.44
CA GLY A 175 23.72 1.44 -14.12
C GLY A 175 22.88 0.53 -13.20
N ASN A 176 23.11 0.56 -11.88
CA ASN A 176 22.42 -0.32 -10.93
C ASN A 176 21.12 0.29 -10.40
N PRO A 177 20.01 -0.48 -10.34
CA PRO A 177 18.81 -0.11 -9.61
C PRO A 177 19.11 0.21 -8.15
N THR A 178 19.01 1.47 -7.74
CA THR A 178 18.83 1.75 -6.32
C THR A 178 17.39 1.42 -5.96
N SER A 179 17.27 0.57 -4.94
CA SER A 179 16.03 -0.03 -4.41
C SER A 179 14.82 0.88 -4.53
N SER A 180 13.82 0.44 -5.29
CA SER A 180 12.53 1.12 -5.36
C SER A 180 11.82 1.07 -4.02
N ILE A 181 11.97 2.12 -3.22
CA ILE A 181 11.18 2.40 -2.02
C ILE A 181 9.73 2.71 -2.46
N VAL A 182 8.99 1.67 -2.84
CA VAL A 182 7.53 1.71 -2.92
C VAL A 182 7.02 1.54 -1.50
N ILE A 183 6.90 2.67 -0.79
CA ILE A 183 6.26 2.69 0.52
C ILE A 183 4.82 3.04 0.29
N GLY A 184 4.02 2.01 0.05
CA GLY A 184 2.58 2.01 0.22
C GLY A 184 2.25 1.46 1.61
N THR A 185 1.20 1.94 2.28
CA THR A 185 0.51 1.04 3.23
C THR A 185 -0.07 -0.09 2.38
N PRO A 186 0.25 -1.38 2.64
CA PRO A 186 -0.15 -2.47 1.75
C PRO A 186 -1.65 -2.43 1.50
N GLY A 187 -2.11 -2.84 0.32
CA GLY A 187 -3.53 -3.14 0.04
C GLY A 187 -4.43 -2.01 -0.48
N TYR A 188 -4.15 -0.74 -0.19
CA TYR A 188 -5.00 0.38 -0.68
C TYR A 188 -4.55 0.92 -2.05
N MET A 189 -3.27 0.72 -2.40
CA MET A 189 -2.66 1.26 -3.61
C MET A 189 -3.10 0.47 -4.86
N PRO A 190 -3.63 1.13 -5.90
CA PRO A 190 -3.97 0.48 -7.15
C PRO A 190 -2.72 0.20 -8.02
N SER A 191 -2.86 -0.71 -8.99
CA SER A 191 -1.73 -1.23 -9.78
C SER A 191 -1.05 -0.17 -10.65
N GLU A 192 -1.79 0.77 -11.21
CA GLU A 192 -1.22 1.87 -11.99
C GLU A 192 -0.38 2.83 -11.14
N GLN A 193 -0.77 3.03 -9.88
CA GLN A 193 0.02 3.80 -8.93
C GLN A 193 1.27 3.04 -8.51
N ALA A 194 1.16 1.72 -8.28
CA ALA A 194 2.33 0.87 -8.03
C ALA A 194 3.31 0.87 -9.21
N ALA A 195 2.82 1.03 -10.45
CA ALA A 195 3.61 1.22 -11.65
C ALA A 195 4.14 2.66 -11.85
N GLY A 196 3.96 3.55 -10.86
CA GLY A 196 4.44 4.93 -10.90
C GLY A 196 3.62 5.85 -11.83
N ARG A 197 2.41 5.46 -12.22
CA ARG A 197 1.52 6.22 -13.12
C ARG A 197 0.16 6.48 -12.46
N PRO A 198 0.13 7.19 -11.31
CA PRO A 198 -1.13 7.50 -10.65
C PRO A 198 -2.00 8.40 -11.52
N VAL A 199 -3.31 8.17 -11.47
CA VAL A 199 -4.34 8.98 -12.12
C VAL A 199 -5.37 9.41 -11.07
N TYR A 200 -6.26 10.35 -11.38
CA TYR A 200 -7.30 10.80 -10.43
C TYR A 200 -8.18 9.65 -9.92
N SER A 201 -8.48 8.66 -10.77
CA SER A 201 -9.23 7.47 -10.37
C SER A 201 -8.44 6.51 -9.46
N SER A 202 -7.14 6.71 -9.26
CA SER A 202 -6.34 5.99 -8.26
C SER A 202 -6.73 6.39 -6.83
N ASP A 203 -7.03 7.67 -6.61
CA ASP A 203 -7.53 8.16 -5.33
C ASP A 203 -8.94 7.62 -5.04
N LEU A 204 -9.80 7.58 -6.06
CA LEU A 204 -11.17 7.05 -5.91
C LEU A 204 -11.18 5.55 -5.59
N TYR A 205 -10.28 4.77 -6.19
CA TYR A 205 -10.05 3.37 -5.83
C TYR A 205 -9.65 3.23 -4.36
N SER A 206 -8.67 4.02 -3.92
CA SER A 206 -8.15 3.99 -2.55
C SER A 206 -9.23 4.40 -1.53
N LEU A 207 -10.08 5.37 -1.88
CA LEU A 207 -11.24 5.76 -1.09
C LEU A 207 -12.31 4.65 -1.03
N GLY A 208 -12.56 3.97 -2.15
CA GLY A 208 -13.46 2.82 -2.20
C GLY A 208 -13.02 1.69 -1.27
N LEU A 209 -11.74 1.32 -1.30
CA LEU A 209 -11.17 0.32 -0.37
C LEU A 209 -11.19 0.78 1.09
N THR A 210 -10.96 2.08 1.33
CA THR A 210 -11.12 2.67 2.66
C THR A 210 -12.54 2.46 3.18
N ALA A 211 -13.56 2.76 2.38
CA ALA A 211 -14.95 2.55 2.76
C ALA A 211 -15.28 1.07 3.01
N ILE A 212 -14.82 0.15 2.16
CA ILE A 212 -15.01 -1.30 2.32
C ILE A 212 -14.37 -1.81 3.61
N TYR A 213 -13.16 -1.36 3.92
CA TYR A 213 -12.50 -1.71 5.18
C TYR A 213 -13.31 -1.25 6.40
N LEU A 214 -13.83 -0.03 6.38
CA LEU A 214 -14.61 0.52 7.49
C LEU A 214 -15.95 -0.20 7.69
N LEU A 215 -16.54 -0.71 6.60
CA LEU A 215 -17.78 -1.51 6.63
C LEU A 215 -17.56 -2.92 7.14
N THR A 216 -16.45 -3.55 6.73
CA THR A 216 -16.26 -5.00 6.90
C THR A 216 -15.27 -5.35 8.00
N GLY A 217 -14.43 -4.40 8.40
CA GLY A 217 -13.27 -4.61 9.27
C GLY A 217 -12.16 -5.45 8.63
N ARG A 218 -12.29 -5.83 7.35
CA ARG A 218 -11.34 -6.69 6.66
C ARG A 218 -10.33 -5.88 5.89
N GLN A 219 -9.05 -6.10 6.20
CA GLN A 219 -7.95 -5.46 5.51
C GLN A 219 -7.99 -5.82 4.01
N PRO A 220 -7.71 -4.89 3.09
CA PRO A 220 -7.86 -5.12 1.65
C PRO A 220 -7.14 -6.37 1.11
N GLN A 221 -5.99 -6.72 1.68
CA GLN A 221 -5.19 -7.88 1.24
C GLN A 221 -5.75 -9.22 1.73
N THR A 222 -6.71 -9.19 2.66
CA THR A 222 -7.43 -10.37 3.17
C THR A 222 -8.72 -10.63 2.42
N LEU A 223 -9.13 -9.71 1.55
CA LEU A 223 -10.29 -9.89 0.69
C LEU A 223 -9.95 -10.84 -0.44
N GLU A 224 -10.88 -11.73 -0.75
CA GLU A 224 -10.74 -12.67 -1.84
C GLU A 224 -10.76 -11.94 -3.19
N ILE A 225 -10.02 -12.47 -4.16
CA ILE A 225 -9.94 -11.94 -5.52
C ILE A 225 -10.51 -12.98 -6.47
N ASP A 226 -11.40 -12.56 -7.36
CA ASP A 226 -11.87 -13.42 -8.44
C ASP A 226 -10.71 -13.72 -9.40
N SER A 227 -10.39 -14.99 -9.57
CA SER A 227 -9.24 -15.44 -10.39
C SER A 227 -9.37 -15.14 -11.89
N GLN A 228 -10.59 -14.91 -12.39
CA GLN A 228 -10.86 -14.64 -13.80
C GLN A 228 -10.89 -13.14 -14.09
N THR A 229 -11.52 -12.35 -13.23
CA THR A 229 -11.70 -10.90 -13.45
C THR A 229 -10.65 -10.05 -12.74
N GLY A 230 -10.00 -10.57 -11.69
CA GLY A 230 -9.11 -9.81 -10.82
C GLY A 230 -9.84 -8.84 -9.88
N GLU A 231 -11.17 -8.95 -9.79
CA GLU A 231 -11.99 -8.09 -8.93
C GLU A 231 -12.00 -8.56 -7.48
N ILE A 232 -12.12 -7.61 -6.56
CA ILE A 232 -12.15 -7.88 -5.12
C ILE A 232 -13.56 -8.29 -4.70
N MET A 233 -13.69 -9.49 -4.11
CA MET A 233 -14.96 -10.08 -3.68
C MET A 233 -15.28 -9.72 -2.22
N TRP A 234 -15.75 -8.49 -2.00
CA TRP A 234 -16.00 -7.96 -0.65
C TRP A 234 -17.47 -8.05 -0.19
N ARG A 235 -18.44 -8.07 -1.14
CA ARG A 235 -19.88 -8.00 -0.84
C ARG A 235 -20.38 -9.09 0.11
N GLN A 236 -19.75 -10.27 0.11
CA GLN A 236 -20.07 -11.37 1.02
C GLN A 236 -19.90 -11.00 2.51
N TYR A 237 -19.06 -10.02 2.81
CA TYR A 237 -18.83 -9.52 4.17
C TYR A 237 -19.73 -8.33 4.55
N ALA A 238 -20.56 -7.86 3.62
CA ALA A 238 -21.50 -6.75 3.80
C ALA A 238 -22.84 -7.05 3.09
N SER A 239 -23.41 -8.22 3.36
CA SER A 239 -24.51 -8.79 2.56
C SER A 239 -25.86 -8.06 2.67
N GLN A 240 -26.03 -7.18 3.66
CA GLN A 240 -27.27 -6.42 3.89
C GLN A 240 -27.23 -5.00 3.31
N MET A 241 -26.21 -4.70 2.50
CA MET A 241 -25.95 -3.35 2.01
C MET A 241 -26.94 -2.85 0.95
N ASN A 242 -27.22 -1.55 0.97
CA ASN A 242 -27.89 -0.85 -0.11
C ASN A 242 -27.22 -1.17 -1.47
N PRO A 243 -27.97 -1.72 -2.45
CA PRO A 243 -27.40 -2.14 -3.73
C PRO A 243 -26.73 -1.02 -4.53
N ILE A 244 -27.20 0.22 -4.39
CA ILE A 244 -26.63 1.38 -5.08
C ILE A 244 -25.28 1.73 -4.48
N LEU A 245 -25.19 1.85 -3.14
CA LEU A 245 -23.90 2.11 -2.46
C LEU A 245 -22.89 1.00 -2.75
N ALA A 246 -23.31 -0.27 -2.74
CA ALA A 246 -22.45 -1.37 -3.11
C ALA A 246 -21.95 -1.27 -4.56
N SER A 247 -22.82 -0.87 -5.50
CA SER A 247 -22.43 -0.68 -6.90
C SER A 247 -21.52 0.53 -7.10
N VAL A 248 -21.68 1.59 -6.30
CA VAL A 248 -20.76 2.73 -6.28
C VAL A 248 -19.37 2.28 -5.82
N LEU A 249 -19.29 1.50 -4.75
CA LEU A 249 -18.02 0.99 -4.25
C LEU A 249 -17.36 0.02 -5.23
N ASP A 250 -18.10 -0.93 -5.82
CA ASP A 250 -17.59 -1.84 -6.85
C ASP A 250 -16.96 -1.08 -8.02
N LYS A 251 -17.68 -0.08 -8.55
CA LYS A 251 -17.16 0.72 -9.66
C LYS A 251 -15.92 1.52 -9.24
N ALA A 252 -15.88 2.03 -8.01
CA ALA A 252 -14.70 2.74 -7.52
C ALA A 252 -13.46 1.83 -7.46
N ILE A 253 -13.63 0.57 -7.06
CA ILE A 253 -12.55 -0.40 -6.90
C ILE A 253 -12.30 -1.30 -8.12
N ALA A 254 -12.89 -1.01 -9.28
CA ALA A 254 -12.71 -1.82 -10.48
C ALA A 254 -11.22 -1.97 -10.82
N TYR A 255 -10.80 -3.17 -11.25
CA TYR A 255 -9.39 -3.50 -11.45
C TYR A 255 -8.69 -2.52 -12.40
N HIS A 256 -9.29 -2.26 -13.57
CA HIS A 256 -8.75 -1.32 -14.54
C HIS A 256 -9.22 0.13 -14.27
N PRO A 257 -8.31 1.12 -14.29
CA PRO A 257 -8.66 2.53 -14.05
C PRO A 257 -9.73 3.12 -14.97
N ARG A 258 -9.86 2.57 -16.19
CA ARG A 258 -10.84 3.02 -17.20
C ARG A 258 -12.28 2.66 -16.85
N ASP A 259 -12.47 1.62 -16.03
CA ASP A 259 -13.79 1.11 -15.64
C ASP A 259 -14.30 1.81 -14.36
N ARG A 260 -13.41 2.59 -13.72
CA ARG A 260 -13.71 3.38 -12.53
C ARG A 260 -14.42 4.70 -12.88
N TYR A 261 -14.80 5.44 -11.85
CA TYR A 261 -15.23 6.84 -12.03
C TYR A 261 -14.06 7.69 -12.55
N ALA A 262 -14.33 8.47 -13.60
CA ALA A 262 -13.34 9.39 -14.17
C ALA A 262 -13.05 10.59 -13.25
N THR A 263 -14.04 11.02 -12.47
CA THR A 263 -13.96 12.19 -11.56
C THR A 263 -14.66 11.93 -10.23
N ALA A 264 -14.22 12.61 -9.18
CA ALA A 264 -14.87 12.57 -7.88
C ALA A 264 -16.34 13.04 -7.95
N ARG A 265 -16.62 14.04 -8.80
CA ARG A 265 -17.98 14.52 -9.09
C ARG A 265 -18.89 13.43 -9.64
N ALA A 266 -18.42 12.66 -10.63
CA ALA A 266 -19.21 11.57 -11.21
C ALA A 266 -19.52 10.47 -10.19
N MET A 267 -18.60 10.21 -9.25
CA MET A 267 -18.84 9.29 -8.14
C MET A 267 -19.88 9.86 -7.15
N LEU A 268 -19.80 11.16 -6.85
CA LEU A 268 -20.74 11.84 -5.95
C LEU A 268 -22.15 11.87 -6.51
N ASP A 269 -22.31 12.20 -7.80
CA ASP A 269 -23.62 12.24 -8.46
C ASP A 269 -24.30 10.86 -8.44
N ASN A 270 -23.55 9.78 -8.65
CA ASN A 270 -24.07 8.42 -8.54
C ASN A 270 -24.45 8.08 -7.10
N LEU A 271 -23.63 8.44 -6.13
CA LEU A 271 -23.92 8.25 -4.71
C LEU A 271 -25.18 9.01 -4.24
N GLN A 272 -25.43 10.21 -4.77
CA GLN A 272 -26.60 11.03 -4.39
C GLN A 272 -27.90 10.58 -5.07
N SER A 273 -27.81 9.77 -6.13
CA SER A 273 -29.01 9.13 -6.72
C SER A 273 -29.73 8.20 -5.72
N ILE A 274 -29.06 7.77 -4.65
CA ILE A 274 -29.63 7.02 -3.51
C ILE A 274 -30.75 7.81 -2.81
N SER A 275 -30.68 9.14 -2.81
CA SER A 275 -31.61 10.00 -2.07
C SER A 275 -32.77 10.54 -2.92
N SER A 276 -32.80 10.24 -4.22
CA SER A 276 -33.92 10.64 -5.08
C SER A 276 -35.03 9.58 -5.00
N PRO A 277 -36.17 9.86 -4.36
CA PRO A 277 -37.31 8.97 -4.46
C PRO A 277 -37.68 8.85 -5.94
N ILE A 278 -37.75 7.61 -6.44
CA ILE A 278 -38.32 7.33 -7.76
C ILE A 278 -39.67 8.05 -7.79
N PRO A 279 -39.91 9.01 -8.71
CA PRO A 279 -41.23 9.62 -8.81
C PRO A 279 -42.25 8.49 -8.98
N PRO A 280 -43.36 8.51 -8.24
CA PRO A 280 -44.35 7.43 -8.30
C PRO A 280 -44.70 7.21 -9.76
N THR A 281 -44.63 5.95 -10.20
CA THR A 281 -45.07 5.54 -11.53
C THR A 281 -46.45 6.11 -11.75
N GLN A 282 -46.56 7.19 -12.54
CA GLN A 282 -47.86 7.69 -12.94
C GLN A 282 -48.51 6.55 -13.74
N PRO A 283 -49.73 6.12 -13.39
CA PRO A 283 -50.42 5.12 -14.18
C PRO A 283 -50.47 5.63 -15.62
N TYR A 284 -49.94 4.83 -16.53
CA TYR A 284 -49.97 5.11 -17.95
C TYR A 284 -51.43 5.16 -18.39
N PHE A 285 -51.96 6.39 -18.56
CA PHE A 285 -53.22 6.59 -19.24
C PHE A 285 -52.97 6.36 -20.72
N ALA A 286 -53.36 5.18 -21.20
CA ALA A 286 -53.34 4.89 -22.62
C ALA A 286 -54.17 5.97 -23.34
N PRO A 287 -53.63 6.65 -24.37
CA PRO A 287 -54.45 7.52 -25.21
C PRO A 287 -55.57 6.69 -25.86
N PRO A 288 -56.77 7.27 -26.07
CA PRO A 288 -57.85 6.55 -26.71
C PRO A 288 -57.41 6.09 -28.11
N PRO A 289 -57.90 4.93 -28.57
CA PRO A 289 -57.48 4.37 -29.84
C PRO A 289 -57.80 5.36 -30.97
N VAL A 290 -56.75 5.79 -31.67
CA VAL A 290 -56.90 6.56 -32.90
C VAL A 290 -57.51 5.61 -33.93
N VAL A 291 -58.77 5.86 -34.29
CA VAL A 291 -59.44 5.18 -35.39
C VAL A 291 -58.64 5.47 -36.66
N SER A 292 -57.96 4.45 -37.17
CA SER A 292 -57.19 4.53 -38.41
C SER A 292 -58.16 4.68 -39.57
N ALA A 293 -57.99 5.75 -40.35
CA ALA A 293 -58.67 5.90 -41.64
C ALA A 293 -58.21 4.80 -42.62
N PRO A 294 -59.09 4.33 -43.52
CA PRO A 294 -58.78 3.23 -44.43
C PRO A 294 -57.68 3.61 -45.43
N PRO A 295 -56.85 2.63 -45.86
CA PRO A 295 -55.75 2.90 -46.79
C PRO A 295 -56.28 3.21 -48.20
N GLN A 296 -55.68 4.21 -48.85
CA GLN A 296 -55.92 4.48 -50.27
C GLN A 296 -55.33 3.37 -51.15
N PRO A 297 -55.97 3.02 -52.27
CA PRO A 297 -55.49 2.00 -53.19
C PRO A 297 -54.20 2.43 -53.90
N THR A 298 -53.19 1.58 -53.83
CA THR A 298 -51.92 1.71 -54.55
C THR A 298 -52.05 1.16 -55.97
N VAL A 299 -51.60 1.94 -56.95
CA VAL A 299 -51.51 1.54 -58.37
C VAL A 299 -50.15 0.85 -58.60
N PRO A 300 -50.06 -0.29 -59.30
CA PRO A 300 -48.80 -0.95 -59.57
C PRO A 300 -48.02 -0.23 -60.68
N VAL A 301 -46.75 0.09 -60.41
CA VAL A 301 -45.82 0.65 -61.40
C VAL A 301 -45.00 -0.49 -62.02
N ALA A 302 -45.02 -0.58 -63.35
CA ALA A 302 -44.20 -1.50 -64.14
C ALA A 302 -42.77 -0.94 -64.35
N PRO A 303 -41.74 -1.81 -64.50
CA PRO A 303 -40.36 -1.37 -64.66
C PRO A 303 -40.09 -0.90 -66.09
N GLN A 304 -39.53 0.30 -66.25
CA GLN A 304 -38.92 0.75 -67.50
C GLN A 304 -37.41 0.87 -67.39
N ALA A 305 -36.77 0.53 -68.51
CA ALA A 305 -35.35 0.33 -68.70
C ALA A 305 -34.52 1.63 -68.78
N ASN A 306 -33.22 1.46 -68.50
CA ASN A 306 -32.16 2.47 -68.54
C ASN A 306 -32.02 3.19 -69.89
N VAL A 307 -31.76 4.50 -69.85
CA VAL A 307 -30.94 5.20 -70.86
C VAL A 307 -29.97 6.19 -70.19
N THR A 308 -28.74 6.09 -70.68
CA THR A 308 -27.47 6.79 -70.43
C THR A 308 -27.53 8.32 -70.54
N GLY A 309 -26.68 9.06 -69.80
CA GLY A 309 -26.44 10.48 -70.08
C GLY A 309 -25.66 11.33 -69.07
N ASN A 310 -24.35 11.07 -68.93
CA ASN A 310 -23.23 12.01 -68.80
C ASN A 310 -23.20 13.20 -67.77
N ASN A 311 -22.01 13.35 -67.19
CA ASN A 311 -21.36 14.55 -66.62
C ASN A 311 -21.84 15.13 -65.26
N GLN A 312 -21.05 14.93 -64.20
CA GLN A 312 -20.07 15.93 -63.73
C GLN A 312 -19.19 15.41 -62.58
N LYS A 313 -18.03 16.06 -62.44
CA LYS A 313 -16.79 15.67 -61.77
C LYS A 313 -16.85 15.70 -60.24
N GLY A 314 -16.02 14.87 -59.58
CA GLY A 314 -15.75 14.98 -58.15
C GLY A 314 -14.69 13.99 -57.67
N ILE A 315 -13.43 14.42 -57.74
CA ILE A 315 -12.17 13.74 -57.44
C ILE A 315 -12.10 13.18 -55.99
N LEU A 316 -11.68 11.92 -55.82
CA LEU A 316 -11.15 11.37 -54.56
C LEU A 316 -9.85 10.63 -54.86
N PHE A 317 -8.74 11.19 -54.37
CA PHE A 317 -7.40 10.62 -54.41
C PHE A 317 -7.31 9.39 -53.49
N GLY A 318 -6.68 8.35 -54.00
CA GLY A 318 -6.33 7.15 -53.23
C GLY A 318 -4.85 7.09 -52.84
N SER A 319 -4.55 6.10 -52.00
CA SER A 319 -3.34 5.27 -51.97
C SER A 319 -3.46 4.34 -50.74
N LEU A 320 -3.62 3.00 -50.81
CA LEU A 320 -2.64 1.95 -51.19
C LEU A 320 -1.31 2.18 -50.42
N ILE A 321 -0.74 1.27 -49.61
CA ILE A 321 -0.19 -0.06 -49.95
C ILE A 321 0.29 -0.81 -48.67
N ALA A 322 0.11 -2.15 -48.67
CA ALA A 322 0.90 -3.27 -48.07
C ALA A 322 1.26 -3.32 -46.58
N GLY A 323 1.46 -4.49 -45.95
CA GLY A 323 1.56 -5.89 -46.40
C GLY A 323 1.26 -6.82 -45.21
N GLY A 324 0.76 -8.05 -45.40
CA GLY A 324 1.57 -9.28 -45.58
C GLY A 324 2.23 -9.68 -44.25
N LEU A 325 2.05 -10.86 -43.63
CA LEU A 325 1.87 -12.21 -44.14
C LEU A 325 1.39 -13.15 -43.02
N ILE A 326 0.83 -14.26 -43.50
CA ILE A 326 0.26 -15.44 -42.85
C ILE A 326 1.29 -16.19 -41.99
N GLY A 327 0.87 -16.63 -40.79
CA GLY A 327 1.54 -17.66 -39.99
C GLY A 327 0.66 -18.92 -39.91
N ALA A 328 1.22 -20.07 -40.27
CA ALA A 328 0.59 -21.38 -40.20
C ALA A 328 1.44 -22.35 -39.35
N SER A 329 0.79 -23.41 -38.86
CA SER A 329 1.30 -24.69 -38.26
C SER A 329 1.31 -24.71 -36.71
N VAL A 330 0.54 -25.51 -35.95
CA VAL A 330 0.13 -26.94 -35.94
C VAL A 330 1.14 -27.91 -35.29
N ILE A 331 0.81 -28.28 -34.03
CA ILE A 331 0.86 -29.59 -33.29
C ILE A 331 2.22 -30.25 -32.91
N ILE A 332 2.17 -30.88 -31.72
CA ILE A 332 2.85 -32.09 -31.16
C ILE A 332 3.78 -31.75 -29.98
N GLY A 333 3.69 -32.35 -28.78
CA GLY A 333 2.96 -33.55 -28.39
C GLY A 333 2.92 -33.84 -26.88
N LEU A 334 2.15 -34.87 -26.58
CA LEU A 334 1.91 -35.52 -25.29
C LEU A 334 3.00 -36.55 -24.97
N ALA A 335 3.09 -36.84 -23.66
CA ALA A 335 3.39 -38.13 -23.01
C ALA A 335 4.68 -38.15 -22.18
N PHE A 336 4.53 -38.35 -20.87
CA PHE A 336 5.12 -39.50 -20.17
C PHE A 336 4.40 -39.75 -18.84
N THR A 337 3.67 -40.86 -18.80
CA THR A 337 3.13 -41.53 -17.60
C THR A 337 4.15 -42.54 -17.07
N ARG A 338 4.47 -42.57 -15.78
CA ARG A 338 4.86 -43.78 -15.03
C ARG A 338 4.58 -43.63 -13.52
N THR A 339 3.80 -44.56 -12.99
CA THR A 339 3.85 -45.16 -11.62
C THR A 339 4.19 -46.65 -11.81
N PRO A 340 4.34 -47.54 -10.78
CA PRO A 340 4.44 -47.39 -9.31
C PRO A 340 5.63 -48.18 -8.68
N GLN A 341 5.88 -48.07 -7.36
CA GLN A 341 5.87 -49.18 -6.35
C GLN A 341 6.59 -48.87 -5.00
N PRO A 342 6.27 -49.64 -3.92
CA PRO A 342 6.39 -49.26 -2.51
C PRO A 342 7.58 -49.91 -1.78
N VAL A 343 7.94 -49.40 -0.60
CA VAL A 343 8.75 -50.12 0.40
C VAL A 343 8.23 -49.86 1.82
N ALA A 344 8.30 -50.93 2.59
CA ALA A 344 7.60 -51.28 3.81
C ALA A 344 8.00 -50.53 5.09
N GLU A 345 7.08 -50.67 6.05
CA GLU A 345 7.21 -50.83 7.50
C GLU A 345 8.61 -50.70 8.12
N ASN A 346 8.69 -49.92 9.19
CA ASN A 346 9.13 -50.48 10.46
C ASN A 346 8.51 -49.75 11.65
N ASN A 347 7.84 -50.55 12.46
CA ASN A 347 7.38 -50.25 13.81
C ASN A 347 8.57 -49.86 14.70
N ASN A 348 8.39 -48.88 15.58
CA ASN A 348 8.70 -49.10 16.98
C ASN A 348 8.00 -48.09 17.90
N THR A 349 7.34 -48.71 18.86
CA THR A 349 6.56 -48.25 19.99
C THR A 349 7.33 -47.38 21.00
N SER A 350 6.55 -46.53 21.66
CA SER A 350 6.70 -45.84 22.97
C SER A 350 7.36 -46.70 24.08
N PRO A 351 7.79 -46.13 25.24
CA PRO A 351 6.95 -45.43 26.23
C PRO A 351 7.57 -44.11 26.75
N VAL A 352 6.80 -43.06 27.09
CA VAL A 352 6.04 -42.80 28.34
C VAL A 352 6.85 -42.98 29.62
N ASN A 353 7.14 -41.84 30.29
CA ASN A 353 7.06 -41.54 31.74
C ASN A 353 7.60 -40.09 31.91
N SER A 354 6.77 -39.07 32.14
CA SER A 354 6.21 -38.66 33.45
C SER A 354 7.25 -38.67 34.56
N ILE A 355 7.74 -37.52 35.02
CA ILE A 355 7.44 -36.97 36.35
C ILE A 355 7.62 -35.43 36.34
N THR A 356 6.60 -34.75 36.83
CA THR A 356 6.52 -33.41 37.41
C THR A 356 7.57 -33.19 38.50
N GLU A 357 8.16 -31.99 38.62
CA GLU A 357 8.38 -31.33 39.92
C GLU A 357 8.92 -29.89 39.74
N THR A 358 8.09 -28.93 40.12
CA THR A 358 8.49 -27.59 40.57
C THR A 358 8.89 -27.72 42.05
N PRO A 359 9.85 -26.93 42.58
CA PRO A 359 9.38 -25.77 43.38
C PRO A 359 10.30 -24.53 43.39
N VAL A 360 9.64 -23.37 43.39
CA VAL A 360 9.71 -22.25 44.36
C VAL A 360 11.07 -21.57 44.70
N ILE A 361 11.18 -20.33 44.19
CA ILE A 361 11.51 -19.03 44.84
C ILE A 361 12.37 -19.02 46.13
N LYS A 362 13.46 -18.24 46.09
CA LYS A 362 13.96 -17.52 47.28
C LYS A 362 14.60 -16.16 46.90
N ALA A 363 14.41 -15.21 47.81
CA ALA A 363 14.58 -13.77 47.67
C ALA A 363 16.03 -13.24 47.78
N THR A 364 16.14 -11.96 47.40
CA THR A 364 17.20 -10.93 47.48
C THR A 364 18.04 -10.91 48.78
N PRO A 365 19.21 -10.22 48.79
CA PRO A 365 19.20 -8.81 49.19
C PRO A 365 20.15 -7.87 48.42
N GLU A 366 19.83 -6.59 48.60
CA GLU A 366 20.39 -5.33 48.14
C GLU A 366 21.69 -4.92 48.86
N VAL A 367 22.61 -4.24 48.18
CA VAL A 367 23.70 -3.43 48.77
C VAL A 367 23.92 -2.14 47.96
N THR A 368 24.23 -1.06 48.66
CA THR A 368 24.01 0.35 48.34
C THR A 368 25.34 1.13 48.19
N GLN A 369 25.46 1.95 47.12
CA GLN A 369 26.20 3.26 46.96
C GLN A 369 27.76 3.33 47.10
N PRO A 370 28.49 4.42 46.70
CA PRO A 370 28.09 5.80 46.30
C PRO A 370 28.76 6.40 45.01
N PRO A 371 28.50 7.69 44.64
CA PRO A 371 28.86 8.30 43.34
C PRO A 371 30.13 9.17 43.37
N VAL A 372 30.73 9.42 42.19
CA VAL A 372 31.87 10.35 41.99
C VAL A 372 31.51 11.45 40.99
N THR A 373 31.83 12.69 41.36
CA THR A 373 31.53 13.94 40.64
C THR A 373 32.79 14.52 39.97
N ALA A 374 32.63 14.90 38.69
CA ALA A 374 33.28 15.92 37.83
C ALA A 374 34.76 16.37 38.01
N GLN A 375 35.46 16.55 36.88
CA GLN A 375 36.06 17.84 36.44
C GLN A 375 36.56 17.83 34.96
N PRO A 376 36.79 19.00 34.32
CA PRO A 376 36.65 19.23 32.86
C PRO A 376 37.95 19.18 32.05
N ILE A 377 37.83 18.96 30.73
CA ILE A 377 38.95 18.97 29.76
C ILE A 377 38.84 20.19 28.83
N VAL A 378 39.94 20.95 28.75
CA VAL A 378 40.20 22.10 27.87
C VAL A 378 40.67 21.61 26.48
N PRO A 379 40.30 22.25 25.35
CA PRO A 379 40.71 21.82 24.01
C PRO A 379 41.90 22.61 23.44
N SER A 380 42.73 21.97 22.60
CA SER A 380 43.52 22.51 21.46
C SER A 380 44.50 21.44 20.90
N PRO A 381 45.05 21.56 19.68
CA PRO A 381 44.43 21.91 18.39
C PRO A 381 44.80 20.92 17.26
N GLN A 382 44.21 21.16 16.08
CA GLN A 382 44.30 20.41 14.81
C GLN A 382 45.72 20.05 14.33
N GLN A 383 45.85 18.86 13.73
CA GLN A 383 46.84 18.59 12.68
C GLN A 383 46.18 17.91 11.48
N GLN A 384 46.28 18.58 10.33
CA GLN A 384 46.07 18.03 9.00
C GLN A 384 47.14 16.98 8.71
N VAL A 385 46.75 15.81 8.19
CA VAL A 385 47.65 14.99 7.38
C VAL A 385 46.94 14.60 6.08
N ASN A 386 47.68 14.88 5.02
CA ASN A 386 47.29 14.84 3.63
C ASN A 386 47.36 13.40 3.08
N SER A 387 46.54 13.21 2.04
CA SER A 387 46.34 12.03 1.19
C SER A 387 47.58 11.29 0.66
N SER A 388 47.44 9.97 0.45
CA SER A 388 47.99 9.22 -0.70
C SER A 388 47.30 7.85 -0.87
N PRO A 389 47.08 7.34 -2.10
CA PRO A 389 46.20 6.21 -2.41
C PRO A 389 46.95 4.88 -2.61
N PHE A 390 46.28 3.76 -2.40
CA PHE A 390 46.72 2.40 -2.77
C PHE A 390 45.50 1.51 -3.10
N PRO A 391 45.68 0.40 -3.84
CA PRO A 391 45.24 0.29 -5.23
C PRO A 391 44.03 -0.64 -5.41
N SER A 392 43.46 -0.54 -6.62
CA SER A 392 42.37 -1.34 -7.15
C SER A 392 42.59 -2.85 -7.00
N ILE A 393 41.61 -3.54 -6.42
CA ILE A 393 41.44 -5.00 -6.56
C ILE A 393 40.32 -5.23 -7.57
N THR A 394 40.67 -5.93 -8.63
CA THR A 394 39.85 -6.33 -9.76
C THR A 394 38.70 -7.23 -9.29
N SER A 395 37.47 -6.80 -9.52
CA SER A 395 36.25 -7.58 -9.31
C SER A 395 36.04 -8.60 -10.43
N VAL A 396 35.85 -9.87 -10.08
CA VAL A 396 35.13 -10.85 -10.91
C VAL A 396 33.63 -10.57 -10.73
N PRO A 397 32.81 -10.45 -11.79
CA PRO A 397 31.40 -10.13 -11.64
C PRO A 397 30.63 -11.34 -11.10
N ILE A 398 29.96 -11.17 -9.97
CA ILE A 398 28.89 -12.05 -9.52
C ILE A 398 27.59 -11.41 -10.02
N ASP A 399 26.87 -12.12 -10.88
CA ASP A 399 25.52 -11.78 -11.31
C ASP A 399 24.59 -11.75 -10.10
N VAL A 400 24.03 -10.58 -9.78
CA VAL A 400 23.05 -10.41 -8.70
C VAL A 400 21.75 -9.89 -9.28
N ASN A 401 20.88 -10.84 -9.64
CA ASN A 401 19.49 -10.62 -9.97
C ASN A 401 18.65 -10.71 -8.67
N ILE A 402 18.68 -9.67 -7.82
CA ILE A 402 17.84 -9.62 -6.60
C ILE A 402 16.55 -8.87 -6.92
N ASN A 403 15.54 -9.64 -7.29
CA ASN A 403 14.14 -9.23 -7.24
C ASN A 403 13.68 -9.11 -5.76
N ASN A 404 12.73 -8.20 -5.52
CA ASN A 404 12.01 -8.00 -4.25
C ASN A 404 11.55 -9.33 -3.61
N ASN A 405 12.35 -9.86 -2.69
CA ASN A 405 12.15 -11.16 -2.06
C ASN A 405 11.27 -11.04 -0.81
N ASN A 406 9.97 -10.79 -0.98
CA ASN A 406 9.00 -10.87 0.14
C ASN A 406 8.56 -12.32 0.46
N TYR A 407 9.04 -13.30 -0.32
CA TYR A 407 8.77 -14.73 -0.22
C TYR A 407 7.29 -15.11 0.00
N LEU A 408 6.37 -14.27 -0.49
CA LEU A 408 4.92 -14.47 -0.31
C LEU A 408 4.45 -15.77 -0.95
N TRP A 409 5.13 -16.16 -2.03
CA TRP A 409 4.89 -17.39 -2.80
C TRP A 409 5.12 -18.66 -1.98
N LEU A 410 5.87 -18.62 -0.87
CA LEU A 410 6.06 -19.77 0.03
C LEU A 410 4.75 -20.25 0.66
N SER A 411 3.70 -19.41 0.65
CA SER A 411 2.34 -19.76 1.08
C SER A 411 1.42 -20.12 -0.08
N GLN A 412 1.88 -20.05 -1.34
CA GLN A 412 1.04 -20.16 -2.55
C GLN A 412 1.40 -21.38 -3.41
N GLN A 413 2.67 -21.77 -3.46
CA GLN A 413 3.13 -22.90 -4.27
C GLN A 413 4.17 -23.77 -3.56
N ALA A 414 4.50 -24.90 -4.18
CA ALA A 414 5.51 -25.82 -3.68
C ALA A 414 6.93 -25.30 -3.87
N VAL A 415 7.77 -25.42 -2.84
CA VAL A 415 9.22 -25.23 -2.97
C VAL A 415 9.85 -26.47 -3.61
N THR A 416 10.73 -26.25 -4.57
CA THR A 416 11.57 -27.25 -5.23
C THR A 416 13.05 -26.91 -5.10
N ASP A 417 13.95 -27.86 -5.39
CA ASP A 417 15.40 -27.59 -5.38
C ASP A 417 15.76 -26.43 -6.33
N ALA A 418 15.11 -26.30 -7.49
CA ALA A 418 15.33 -25.18 -8.42
C ALA A 418 14.99 -23.80 -7.81
N ASP A 419 14.08 -23.75 -6.84
CA ASP A 419 13.75 -22.50 -6.13
C ASP A 419 14.77 -22.16 -5.03
N LEU A 420 15.63 -23.11 -4.67
CA LEU A 420 16.64 -23.01 -3.60
C LEU A 420 18.07 -22.99 -4.13
N ASP A 421 18.27 -23.43 -5.37
CA ASP A 421 19.53 -23.38 -6.09
C ASP A 421 20.04 -21.92 -6.15
N ASP A 422 21.37 -21.78 -6.08
CA ASP A 422 22.11 -20.51 -6.05
C ASP A 422 21.82 -19.57 -4.86
N LYS A 423 21.02 -20.01 -3.87
CA LYS A 423 20.75 -19.22 -2.65
C LYS A 423 21.76 -19.56 -1.55
N ASP A 424 22.32 -18.51 -0.97
CA ASP A 424 23.21 -18.64 0.17
C ASP A 424 22.43 -19.00 1.45
N GLY A 425 23.15 -19.44 2.48
CA GLY A 425 22.53 -19.88 3.73
C GLY A 425 21.75 -18.77 4.44
N TYR A 426 22.15 -17.51 4.25
CA TYR A 426 21.45 -16.35 4.78
C TYR A 426 20.07 -16.23 4.16
N THR A 427 20.01 -16.22 2.82
CA THR A 427 18.77 -16.16 2.05
C THR A 427 17.83 -17.31 2.40
N LEU A 428 18.35 -18.54 2.52
CA LEU A 428 17.57 -19.71 2.89
C LEU A 428 17.01 -19.64 4.31
N ASP A 429 17.77 -19.11 5.27
CA ASP A 429 17.26 -18.88 6.62
C ASP A 429 16.18 -17.78 6.62
N ILE A 430 16.32 -16.70 5.85
CA ILE A 430 15.26 -15.70 5.73
C ILE A 430 14.00 -16.31 5.09
N MET A 431 14.14 -17.07 4.00
CA MET A 431 13.01 -17.75 3.34
C MET A 431 12.24 -18.62 4.32
N ARG A 432 12.93 -19.55 4.98
CA ARG A 432 12.32 -20.47 5.95
C ARG A 432 11.62 -19.73 7.08
N ASN A 433 12.26 -18.69 7.63
CA ASN A 433 11.75 -18.00 8.81
C ASN A 433 10.70 -16.93 8.49
N THR A 434 10.59 -16.46 7.23
CA THR A 434 9.55 -15.51 6.80
C THR A 434 8.15 -16.10 7.00
N VAL A 435 7.98 -17.39 6.76
CA VAL A 435 6.70 -18.10 7.00
C VAL A 435 6.27 -17.94 8.46
N PHE A 436 7.17 -18.22 9.41
CA PHE A 436 6.88 -18.05 10.85
C PHE A 436 6.69 -16.58 11.26
N ALA A 437 7.49 -15.68 10.69
CA ALA A 437 7.48 -14.26 11.02
C ALA A 437 6.13 -13.61 10.65
N ARG A 438 5.53 -14.02 9.52
CA ARG A 438 4.21 -13.53 9.07
C ARG A 438 3.07 -13.90 10.03
N HIS A 439 3.24 -15.01 10.75
CA HIS A 439 2.32 -15.45 11.80
C HIS A 439 2.73 -14.94 13.19
N GLY A 440 3.66 -13.98 13.27
CA GLY A 440 4.03 -13.27 14.49
C GLY A 440 4.98 -14.03 15.42
N ARG A 441 5.76 -15.00 14.93
CA ARG A 441 6.77 -15.70 15.75
C ARG A 441 8.00 -14.83 16.01
N ARG A 442 8.46 -14.76 17.27
CA ARG A 442 9.79 -14.26 17.66
C ARG A 442 10.88 -15.31 17.47
N PHE A 443 12.12 -14.88 17.31
CA PHE A 443 13.29 -15.72 17.05
C PHE A 443 14.33 -15.53 18.15
N ASP A 444 14.91 -16.64 18.64
CA ASP A 444 15.96 -16.61 19.66
C ASP A 444 17.30 -16.07 19.12
N ASN A 445 17.54 -16.23 17.81
CA ASN A 445 18.76 -15.74 17.18
C ASN A 445 18.68 -14.21 16.98
N PRO A 446 19.59 -13.40 17.57
CA PRO A 446 19.52 -11.95 17.49
C PRO A 446 19.57 -11.39 16.08
N GLY A 447 20.46 -11.91 15.21
CA GLY A 447 20.58 -11.41 13.84
C GLY A 447 19.34 -11.71 12.99
N LEU A 448 18.71 -12.87 13.22
CA LEU A 448 17.44 -13.22 12.58
C LEU A 448 16.29 -12.35 13.12
N GLN A 449 16.27 -12.10 14.43
CA GLN A 449 15.27 -11.24 15.06
C GLN A 449 15.40 -9.79 14.60
N ASP A 450 16.61 -9.26 14.49
CA ASP A 450 16.90 -7.91 14.01
C ASP A 450 16.51 -7.75 12.54
N TYR A 451 16.75 -8.76 11.70
CA TYR A 451 16.26 -8.76 10.32
C TYR A 451 14.74 -8.57 10.27
N PHE A 452 13.99 -9.36 11.06
CA PHE A 452 12.53 -9.29 11.05
C PHE A 452 11.98 -8.04 11.75
N ASN A 453 12.62 -7.54 12.80
CA ASN A 453 12.25 -6.27 13.44
C ASN A 453 12.33 -5.08 12.47
N ASN A 454 13.22 -5.14 11.49
CA ASN A 454 13.34 -4.13 10.43
C ASN A 454 12.32 -4.31 9.29
N GLN A 455 11.48 -5.36 9.33
CA GLN A 455 10.43 -5.56 8.35
C GLN A 455 9.15 -4.82 8.78
N PRO A 456 8.58 -3.95 7.93
CA PRO A 456 7.41 -3.15 8.29
C PRO A 456 6.13 -3.97 8.51
N TRP A 457 6.11 -5.21 8.02
CA TRP A 457 4.98 -6.15 8.16
C TRP A 457 5.11 -7.07 9.38
N TYR A 458 6.26 -7.08 10.05
CA TYR A 458 6.51 -8.03 11.13
C TYR A 458 5.92 -7.52 12.45
N ASN A 459 4.94 -8.27 12.97
CA ASN A 459 4.31 -7.98 14.25
C ASN A 459 4.49 -9.18 15.19
N PRO A 460 5.50 -9.17 16.09
CA PRO A 460 5.78 -10.29 16.97
C PRO A 460 4.73 -10.44 18.08
N ILE A 461 4.02 -11.57 18.11
CA ILE A 461 2.95 -11.88 19.08
C ILE A 461 3.32 -13.10 19.92
N TYR A 462 4.03 -14.07 19.33
CA TYR A 462 4.37 -15.33 19.99
C TYR A 462 5.83 -15.38 20.39
N SER A 463 6.11 -15.85 21.59
CA SER A 463 7.47 -16.18 22.00
C SER A 463 8.04 -17.32 21.11
N PRO A 464 9.37 -17.46 20.99
CA PRO A 464 9.97 -18.47 20.13
C PRO A 464 9.53 -19.90 20.43
N LYS A 465 9.17 -20.18 21.70
CA LYS A 465 8.77 -21.49 22.24
C LYS A 465 7.25 -21.72 22.27
N GLU A 466 6.44 -20.68 22.19
CA GLU A 466 4.97 -20.77 22.33
C GLU A 466 4.24 -20.55 21.00
N PHE A 467 4.96 -20.56 19.87
CA PHE A 467 4.36 -20.41 18.55
C PHE A 467 3.41 -21.58 18.22
N PRO A 468 2.10 -21.33 17.95
CA PRO A 468 1.17 -22.38 17.62
C PRO A 468 1.36 -22.86 16.17
N ILE A 469 1.96 -24.05 15.99
CA ILE A 469 2.24 -24.64 14.66
C ILE A 469 0.98 -24.74 13.78
N LYS A 470 -0.20 -24.91 14.40
CA LYS A 470 -1.51 -24.95 13.71
C LYS A 470 -1.86 -23.69 12.90
N LEU A 471 -1.14 -22.58 13.11
CA LEU A 471 -1.30 -21.36 12.31
C LEU A 471 -0.73 -21.52 10.89
N LEU A 472 0.23 -22.43 10.70
CA LEU A 472 0.78 -22.72 9.39
C LEU A 472 -0.18 -23.61 8.59
N THR A 473 -0.38 -23.26 7.33
CA THR A 473 -1.05 -24.17 6.38
C THR A 473 -0.20 -25.43 6.17
N ARG A 474 -0.83 -26.51 5.68
CA ARG A 474 -0.09 -27.74 5.33
C ARG A 474 1.01 -27.47 4.28
N LEU A 475 0.75 -26.55 3.36
CA LEU A 475 1.71 -26.16 2.33
C LEU A 475 2.90 -25.42 2.93
N GLU A 476 2.65 -24.45 3.82
CA GLU A 476 3.70 -23.69 4.51
C GLU A 476 4.57 -24.60 5.38
N GLN A 477 3.96 -25.52 6.14
CA GLN A 477 4.69 -26.50 6.94
C GLN A 477 5.60 -27.35 6.05
N ARG A 478 5.06 -27.89 4.95
CA ARG A 478 5.84 -28.69 3.98
C ARG A 478 7.00 -27.89 3.41
N ASN A 479 6.78 -26.63 3.02
CA ASN A 479 7.81 -25.79 2.41
C ASN A 479 8.91 -25.41 3.41
N VAL A 480 8.55 -25.10 4.65
CA VAL A 480 9.52 -24.86 5.74
C VAL A 480 10.40 -26.09 5.96
N ASP A 481 9.78 -27.27 6.06
CA ASP A 481 10.50 -28.54 6.28
C ASP A 481 11.40 -28.87 5.09
N TYR A 482 10.93 -28.59 3.86
CA TYR A 482 11.70 -28.78 2.64
C TYR A 482 12.96 -27.90 2.60
N ILE A 483 12.82 -26.59 2.89
CA ILE A 483 13.96 -25.67 2.96
C ILE A 483 14.93 -26.10 4.07
N ALA A 484 14.42 -26.51 5.24
CA ALA A 484 15.27 -26.99 6.33
C ALA A 484 16.06 -28.26 5.96
N ALA A 485 15.45 -29.19 5.22
CA ALA A 485 16.09 -30.40 4.73
C ALA A 485 17.16 -30.08 3.68
N TYR A 486 16.86 -29.17 2.75
CA TYR A 486 17.81 -28.67 1.76
C TYR A 486 19.03 -28.02 2.41
N GLN A 487 18.82 -27.10 3.36
CA GLN A 487 19.89 -26.46 4.13
C GLN A 487 20.76 -27.48 4.88
N LYS A 488 20.17 -28.56 5.41
CA LYS A 488 20.91 -29.64 6.07
C LYS A 488 21.73 -30.46 5.08
N ARG A 489 21.17 -30.78 3.90
CA ARG A 489 21.83 -31.55 2.85
C ARG A 489 23.09 -30.86 2.35
N TYR A 490 23.07 -29.54 2.21
CA TYR A 490 24.17 -28.74 1.65
C TYR A 490 24.94 -27.90 2.68
N ASN A 491 24.66 -28.06 3.98
CA ASN A 491 25.30 -27.32 5.07
C ASN A 491 25.18 -25.77 4.94
N LEU A 492 24.00 -25.30 4.54
CA LEU A 492 23.70 -23.88 4.24
C LEU A 492 22.89 -23.20 5.35
N ARG A 493 23.26 -23.37 6.62
CA ARG A 493 22.69 -22.59 7.73
C ARG A 493 23.61 -21.43 8.10
N HIS A 494 23.08 -20.21 8.03
CA HIS A 494 23.78 -19.00 8.40
C HIS A 494 23.57 -18.66 9.87
N PHE A 495 22.32 -18.68 10.34
CA PHE A 495 21.96 -18.49 11.74
C PHE A 495 21.93 -19.86 12.44
N LYS A 496 22.99 -20.15 13.20
CA LYS A 496 23.14 -21.40 13.95
C LYS A 496 22.53 -21.34 15.34
#